data_AF-A0A2W4MKH2-F1
#
_entry.id   AF-A0A2W4MKH2-F1
#
_cell.length_a   1.000
_cell.length_b   1.000
_cell.length_c   1.000
_cell.angle_alpha   90.00
_cell.angle_beta   90.00
_cell.angle_gamma   90.00
#
_symmetry.space_group_name_H-M   'P 1'
#
loop_
_entity.id
_entity.type
_entity.pdbx_description
1 polymer ?
#
loop_
_entity_poly.entity_id
_entity_poly.type
_entity_poly.pdbx_seq_one_letter_code
_entity_poly.pdbx_strand_id
1 'polypeptide(L)'
;MFRELFRSLLSANLAVTGVLLTLAAMLIFYGSVYLFNYTNLGKKLGFLVTGVATFGWLAISSMLFVVYAPRGPRPENIEGLNAFEVRIVPMTYFLVSLVLFFVFLTALHQYESTRQE
;
A
#
# COMPACT_ATOMS: atom_id res chain seq x y z
N MET A 1 -22.35 -13.96 6.77
CA MET A 1 -22.81 -12.88 7.66
C MET A 1 -21.95 -11.61 7.58
N PHE A 2 -20.70 -11.60 8.07
CA PHE A 2 -19.88 -10.36 8.10
C PHE A 2 -19.60 -9.77 6.70
N ARG A 3 -19.22 -10.61 5.75
CA ARG A 3 -18.99 -10.22 4.35
C ARG A 3 -20.25 -9.66 3.66
N GLU A 4 -21.44 -10.21 3.95
CA GLU A 4 -22.70 -9.69 3.40
C GLU A 4 -23.05 -8.33 4.01
N LEU A 5 -22.77 -8.14 5.30
CA LEU A 5 -22.98 -6.87 5.99
C LEU A 5 -22.10 -5.76 5.41
N PHE A 6 -20.82 -6.01 5.18
CA PHE A 6 -19.92 -5.05 4.51
C PHE A 6 -20.32 -4.79 3.06
N ARG A 7 -20.70 -5.83 2.32
CA ARG A 7 -21.18 -5.66 0.95
C ARG A 7 -22.42 -4.76 0.94
N SER A 8 -23.39 -5.03 1.81
CA SER A 8 -24.60 -4.23 1.93
C SER A 8 -24.32 -2.79 2.34
N LEU A 9 -23.44 -2.54 3.32
CA LEU A 9 -23.11 -1.18 3.78
C LEU A 9 -22.34 -0.37 2.73
N LEU A 10 -21.36 -0.99 2.06
CA LEU A 10 -20.52 -0.33 1.04
C LEU A 10 -21.19 -0.29 -0.34
N SER A 11 -22.26 -1.05 -0.58
CA SER A 11 -23.01 -1.04 -1.85
C SER A 11 -24.39 -0.39 -1.75
N ALA A 12 -24.84 0.02 -0.55
CA ALA A 12 -26.18 0.59 -0.36
C ALA A 12 -26.32 2.00 -0.96
N ASN A 13 -25.30 2.86 -0.84
CA ASN A 13 -25.30 4.23 -1.36
C ASN A 13 -23.87 4.81 -1.40
N LEU A 14 -23.53 5.57 -2.45
CA LEU A 14 -22.23 6.24 -2.60
C LEU A 14 -21.97 7.22 -1.44
N ALA A 15 -23.01 7.94 -0.99
CA ALA A 15 -22.89 8.89 0.12
C ALA A 15 -22.54 8.19 1.44
N VAL A 16 -23.22 7.08 1.75
CA VAL A 16 -22.96 6.27 2.97
C VAL A 16 -21.56 5.68 2.92
N THR A 17 -21.15 5.16 1.78
CA THR A 17 -19.79 4.63 1.57
C THR A 17 -18.74 5.71 1.78
N GLY A 18 -18.96 6.91 1.25
CA GLY A 18 -18.07 8.06 1.45
C GLY A 18 -17.93 8.45 2.92
N VAL A 19 -19.04 8.51 3.66
CA VAL A 19 -19.02 8.81 5.11
C VAL A 19 -18.26 7.73 5.87
N LEU A 20 -18.53 6.45 5.61
CA LEU A 20 -17.85 5.33 6.27
C LEU A 20 -16.35 5.32 5.98
N LEU A 21 -15.94 5.54 4.73
CA LEU A 21 -14.53 5.64 4.35
C LEU A 21 -13.85 6.82 5.03
N THR A 22 -14.54 7.95 5.16
CA THR A 22 -14.00 9.14 5.85
C THR A 22 -13.79 8.86 7.34
N LEU A 23 -14.77 8.25 8.01
CA LEU A 23 -14.65 7.86 9.42
C LEU A 23 -13.52 6.84 9.63
N ALA A 24 -13.43 5.83 8.75
CA ALA A 24 -12.35 4.84 8.79
C ALA A 24 -10.97 5.49 8.59
N ALA A 25 -10.84 6.41 7.62
CA ALA A 25 -9.61 7.15 7.39
C ALA A 25 -9.21 8.01 8.59
N MET A 26 -10.16 8.71 9.22
CA MET A 26 -9.90 9.46 10.45
C MET A 26 -9.44 8.54 11.59
N LEU A 27 -10.11 7.41 11.81
CA LEU A 27 -9.75 6.43 12.83
C LEU A 27 -8.35 5.85 12.61
N ILE A 28 -8.01 5.49 11.36
CA ILE A 28 -6.67 4.98 11.01
C ILE A 28 -5.62 6.08 11.23
N PHE A 29 -5.90 7.31 10.81
CA PHE A 29 -4.97 8.43 10.96
C PHE A 29 -4.69 8.73 12.43
N TYR A 30 -5.71 9.01 13.25
CA TYR A 30 -5.53 9.25 14.68
C TYR A 30 -4.98 8.02 15.41
N GLY A 31 -5.50 6.83 15.08
CA GLY A 31 -5.05 5.57 15.65
C GLY A 31 -3.56 5.31 15.39
N SER A 32 -3.04 5.68 14.22
CA SER A 32 -1.61 5.54 13.91
C SER A 32 -0.74 6.38 14.85
N VAL A 33 -1.13 7.62 15.15
CA VAL A 33 -0.40 8.51 16.08
C VAL A 33 -0.36 7.90 17.48
N TYR A 34 -1.50 7.39 17.97
CA TYR A 34 -1.55 6.72 19.26
C TYR A 34 -0.73 5.44 19.28
N LEU A 35 -0.76 4.63 18.22
CA LEU A 35 0.02 3.40 18.12
C LEU A 35 1.53 3.69 18.15
N PHE A 36 1.98 4.74 17.46
CA PHE A 36 3.38 5.19 17.51
C PHE A 36 3.81 5.67 18.89
N ASN A 37 2.92 6.32 19.64
CA ASN A 37 3.23 6.78 21.00
C ASN A 37 3.12 5.66 22.05
N TYR A 38 2.23 4.70 21.82
CA TYR A 38 2.02 3.55 22.71
C TYR A 38 3.16 2.55 22.62
N THR A 39 3.63 2.31 21.41
CA THR A 39 4.85 1.52 21.21
C THR A 39 6.05 2.38 21.56
N ASN A 40 7.06 1.85 22.28
CA ASN A 40 8.29 2.59 22.60
C ASN A 40 9.23 2.70 21.37
N LEU A 41 8.63 2.94 20.22
CA LEU A 41 9.23 3.10 18.91
C LEU A 41 9.73 4.55 18.81
N GLY A 42 10.99 4.77 19.16
CA GLY A 42 11.61 6.11 19.06
C GLY A 42 11.54 6.68 17.64
N LYS A 43 11.70 8.00 17.48
CA LYS A 43 11.49 8.73 16.21
C LYS A 43 12.17 8.09 14.98
N LYS A 44 13.40 7.57 15.14
CA LYS A 44 14.15 6.90 14.07
C LYS A 44 13.62 5.49 13.77
N LEU A 45 13.31 4.71 14.81
CA LEU A 45 12.81 3.33 14.65
C LEU A 45 11.41 3.34 14.03
N GLY A 46 10.52 4.24 14.47
CA GLY A 46 9.18 4.39 13.89
C GLY A 46 9.21 4.75 12.41
N PHE A 47 10.12 5.65 12.00
CA PHE A 47 10.31 5.99 10.59
C PHE A 47 10.78 4.79 9.76
N LEU A 48 11.77 4.02 10.26
CA LEU A 48 12.29 2.85 9.56
C LEU A 48 11.23 1.76 9.40
N VAL A 49 10.49 1.43 10.47
CA VAL A 49 9.40 0.44 10.45
C VAL A 49 8.29 0.86 9.47
N THR A 50 7.89 2.14 9.49
CA THR A 50 6.87 2.67 8.57
C THR A 50 7.34 2.57 7.12
N GLY A 51 8.60 2.90 6.85
CA GLY A 51 9.19 2.80 5.53
C GLY A 51 9.21 1.36 5.02
N VAL A 52 9.65 0.39 5.83
CA VAL A 52 9.61 -1.04 5.49
C VAL A 52 8.18 -1.48 5.15
N ALA A 53 7.21 -1.16 6.01
CA ALA A 53 5.81 -1.53 5.79
C ALA A 53 5.24 -0.89 4.51
N THR A 54 5.51 0.39 4.28
CA THR A 54 5.00 1.14 3.13
C THR A 54 5.58 0.62 1.82
N PHE A 55 6.91 0.51 1.72
CA PHE A 55 7.54 0.06 0.49
C PHE A 55 7.31 -1.43 0.21
N GLY A 56 7.18 -2.26 1.25
CA GLY A 56 6.74 -3.65 1.10
C GLY A 56 5.32 -3.74 0.55
N TRP A 57 4.40 -2.94 1.08
CA TRP A 57 3.02 -2.85 0.57
C TRP A 57 2.97 -2.37 -0.89
N LEU A 58 3.73 -1.34 -1.23
CA LEU A 58 3.79 -0.80 -2.60
C LEU A 58 4.42 -1.81 -3.58
N ALA A 59 5.47 -2.52 -3.17
CA ALA A 59 6.08 -3.59 -3.97
C ALA A 59 5.08 -4.72 -4.25
N ILE A 60 4.35 -5.20 -3.23
CA ILE A 60 3.33 -6.24 -3.42
C ILE A 60 2.20 -5.73 -4.33
N SER A 61 1.71 -4.51 -4.09
CA SER A 61 0.59 -3.92 -4.85
C SER A 61 0.95 -3.73 -6.34
N SER A 62 2.14 -3.20 -6.61
CA SER A 62 2.64 -3.02 -7.98
C SER A 62 2.90 -4.36 -8.67
N MET A 63 3.45 -5.36 -7.97
CA MET A 63 3.61 -6.71 -8.49
C MET A 63 2.26 -7.33 -8.87
N LEU A 64 1.25 -7.22 -8.01
CA LEU A 64 -0.10 -7.69 -8.31
C LEU A 64 -0.66 -6.99 -9.55
N PHE A 65 -0.41 -5.70 -9.73
CA PHE A 65 -0.82 -4.99 -10.93
C PHE A 65 -0.05 -5.48 -12.17
N VAL A 66 1.25 -5.75 -12.10
CA VAL A 66 2.00 -6.29 -13.26
C VAL A 66 1.45 -7.66 -13.69
N VAL A 67 1.12 -8.52 -12.72
CA VAL A 67 0.62 -9.88 -12.97
C VAL A 67 -0.83 -9.87 -13.48
N TYR A 68 -1.69 -9.11 -12.82
CA TYR A 68 -3.13 -9.11 -13.05
C TYR A 68 -3.65 -7.89 -13.83
N ALA A 69 -2.75 -7.05 -14.38
CA ALA A 69 -3.12 -5.85 -15.13
C ALA A 69 -4.26 -6.20 -16.12
N PRO A 70 -5.42 -5.55 -15.99
CA PRO A 70 -6.53 -5.79 -16.90
C PRO A 70 -6.04 -5.49 -18.30
N ARG A 71 -6.15 -6.49 -19.17
CA ARG A 71 -6.06 -6.27 -20.61
C ARG A 71 -7.25 -5.39 -20.92
N GLY A 72 -7.03 -4.10 -21.19
CA GLY A 72 -8.11 -3.17 -21.49
C GLY A 72 -9.05 -3.78 -22.54
N PRO A 73 -10.37 -3.53 -22.47
CA PRO A 73 -11.30 -4.03 -23.48
C PRO A 73 -10.76 -3.59 -24.84
N ARG A 74 -10.29 -4.52 -25.67
CA ARG A 74 -9.81 -4.21 -27.02
C ARG A 74 -11.02 -3.74 -27.81
N PRO A 75 -11.11 -2.46 -28.21
CA PRO A 75 -11.97 -2.12 -29.32
C PRO A 75 -11.28 -2.73 -30.54
N GLU A 76 -12.00 -3.46 -31.39
CA GLU A 76 -11.43 -3.99 -32.65
C GLU A 76 -10.83 -2.88 -33.54
N ASN A 77 -11.19 -1.61 -33.27
CA ASN A 77 -10.97 -0.46 -34.15
C ASN A 77 -10.19 0.70 -33.51
N ILE A 78 -9.58 0.55 -32.32
CA ILE A 78 -8.78 1.63 -31.71
C ILE A 78 -7.39 1.08 -31.37
N GLU A 79 -6.36 1.66 -32.00
CA GLU A 79 -4.96 1.44 -31.64
C GLU A 79 -4.72 1.98 -30.22
N GLY A 80 -4.92 1.12 -29.23
CA GLY A 80 -4.64 1.39 -27.83
C GLY A 80 -3.24 0.97 -27.44
N LEU A 81 -2.70 1.64 -26.41
CA LEU A 81 -1.42 1.34 -25.78
C LEU A 81 -1.27 -0.17 -25.56
N ASN A 82 -0.16 -0.75 -26.04
CA ASN A 82 0.06 -2.19 -26.03
C ASN A 82 -0.05 -2.73 -24.59
N ALA A 83 -0.54 -3.98 -24.43
CA ALA A 83 -0.61 -4.64 -23.14
C ALA A 83 0.74 -4.65 -22.39
N PHE A 84 1.86 -4.61 -23.12
CA PHE A 84 3.19 -4.42 -22.55
C PHE A 84 3.43 -3.00 -22.04
N GLU A 85 3.06 -1.99 -22.82
CA GLU A 85 3.28 -0.57 -22.50
C GLU A 85 2.50 -0.13 -21.25
N VAL A 86 1.28 -0.63 -21.06
CA VAL A 86 0.48 -0.39 -19.84
C VAL A 86 1.17 -0.92 -18.58
N ARG A 87 2.05 -1.92 -18.72
CA ARG A 87 2.77 -2.54 -17.60
C ARG A 87 4.08 -1.82 -17.28
N ILE A 88 4.57 -0.92 -18.14
CA ILE A 88 5.86 -0.24 -17.90
C ILE A 88 5.82 0.55 -16.59
N VAL A 89 4.76 1.33 -16.38
CA VAL A 89 4.58 2.13 -15.15
C VAL A 89 4.55 1.28 -13.88
N PRO A 90 3.70 0.23 -13.76
CA PRO A 90 3.70 -0.60 -12.56
C PRO A 90 5.00 -1.42 -12.42
N MET A 91 5.68 -1.78 -13.50
CA MET A 91 7.00 -2.44 -13.42
C MET A 91 8.07 -1.51 -12.85
N THR A 92 8.15 -0.26 -13.31
CA THR A 92 9.11 0.71 -12.75
C THR A 92 8.79 1.01 -11.29
N TYR A 93 7.50 1.16 -10.96
CA TYR A 93 7.06 1.38 -9.58
C TYR A 93 7.39 0.19 -8.67
N PHE A 94 7.26 -1.04 -9.17
CA PHE A 94 7.66 -2.25 -8.48
C PHE A 94 9.15 -2.26 -8.18
N LEU A 95 9.99 -2.02 -9.19
CA LEU A 95 11.45 -2.01 -9.02
C LEU A 95 11.89 -0.95 -8.02
N VAL A 96 11.39 0.28 -8.13
CA VAL A 96 11.74 1.37 -7.22
C VAL A 96 11.27 1.07 -5.79
N SER A 97 10.03 0.60 -5.62
CA SER A 97 9.49 0.25 -4.31
C SER A 97 10.26 -0.91 -3.67
N LEU A 98 10.69 -1.89 -4.47
CA LEU A 98 11.47 -3.04 -4.01
C LEU A 98 12.88 -2.63 -3.58
N VAL A 99 13.53 -1.73 -4.31
CA VAL A 99 14.82 -1.16 -3.89
C VAL A 99 14.67 -0.41 -2.56
N LEU A 100 13.67 0.46 -2.44
CA LEU A 100 13.43 1.20 -1.21
C LEU A 100 13.08 0.28 -0.05
N PHE A 101 12.30 -0.77 -0.29
CA PHE A 101 11.99 -1.79 0.71
C PHE A 101 13.27 -2.41 1.29
N PHE A 102 14.19 -2.84 0.42
CA PHE A 102 15.46 -3.41 0.88
C PHE A 102 16.33 -2.40 1.62
N VAL A 103 16.44 -1.15 1.14
CA VAL A 103 17.19 -0.09 1.81
C VAL A 103 16.67 0.15 3.23
N PHE A 104 15.35 0.27 3.39
CA PHE A 104 14.73 0.47 4.69
C PHE A 104 14.87 -0.77 5.60
N LEU A 105 14.78 -1.97 5.03
CA LEU A 105 14.95 -3.23 5.78
C LEU A 105 16.38 -3.39 6.28
N THR A 106 17.38 -3.10 5.44
CA THR A 106 18.79 -3.12 5.84
C THR A 106 19.09 -2.04 6.88
N ALA A 107 18.54 -0.84 6.72
CA ALA A 107 18.71 0.24 7.70
C ALA A 107 18.07 -0.08 9.05
N LEU A 108 16.90 -0.73 9.04
CA LEU A 108 16.23 -1.21 10.25
C LEU A 108 17.08 -2.28 10.95
N HIS A 109 17.56 -3.27 10.20
CA HIS A 109 18.42 -4.32 10.74
C HIS A 109 19.71 -3.77 11.37
N GLN A 110 20.37 -2.83 10.68
CA GLN A 110 21.58 -2.17 11.20
C GLN A 110 21.30 -1.33 12.46
N TYR A 111 20.15 -0.65 12.51
CA TYR A 111 19.76 0.12 13.69
C TYR A 111 19.52 -0.79 14.91
N GLU A 112 18.89 -1.95 14.68
CA GLU A 112 18.67 -2.95 15.73
C GLU A 112 19.98 -3.58 16.22
N SER A 113 20.90 -3.92 15.32
CA SER A 113 22.19 -4.51 15.69
C SER A 113 23.05 -3.54 16.51
N THR A 114 23.13 -2.27 16.10
CA THR A 114 23.91 -1.24 16.81
C THR A 114 23.35 -0.90 18.19
N ARG A 115 22.05 -1.12 18.42
CA ARG A 115 21.41 -0.87 19.73
C ARG A 115 21.69 -2.00 20.74
N GLN A 116 22.07 -3.18 20.27
CA GLN A 116 22.36 -4.34 21.12
C GLN A 116 23.81 -4.39 21.60
N GLU A 117 24.71 -3.62 20.98
CA GLU A 117 26.08 -3.33 21.45
C GLU A 117 26.09 -2.22 22.51
#